data_AF-A0AAV0WPU0-F1
#
_entry.id   AF-A0AAV0WPU0-F1
#
_cell.length_a   1.000
_cell.length_b   1.000
_cell.length_c   1.000
_cell.angle_alpha   90.00
_cell.angle_beta   90.00
_cell.angle_gamma   90.00
#
_symmetry.space_group_name_H-M   'P 1'
#
loop_
_entity.id
_entity.type
_entity.pdbx_description
1 polymer ?
#
loop_
_entity_poly.entity_id
_entity_poly.type
_entity_poly.pdbx_seq_one_letter_code
_entity_poly.pdbx_strand_id
1 'polypeptide(L)'
;MLGSDGPNVNKKVTRIINSNIKSHRGKGLVEIGSCNIQTVHNAFVKGLQHIGSDISDMIISIYYFFKDWPKRLEDFTDIQINQKLPKHSFIKHCESRWLTLGPAAERLIEQWDGIIYYFEKCIPQHRSELMKTPKYLRIHKVLNEPTVKAEIIFIINSAKIFQKFTLIFQRQEPLIRVLHSELRNLIIVIAGKVCKAEVLKTWNNNTSLFDHHDNLKSLDLIELPIQVSTILSLVSERCKLLFLKSVQAHYISAGKHILNKTSFLHATKIKYFRCLMPTELQVERSCSEVVKISTYLPFEVDPGVLADEWRLLRCESKLQAKIFNNGLGGEMRIDHYWNQFIQIQDSFGNVKYPNICKVVTASLTLSHGSADVERQFSVSGNVITDDKTAMSCRMLNARLNIKSGLQFYQNRPDLMPISKKLMVSAQMARQNYMTYLDKKKKLEQETNQLRQQRENEEIQKQKDLAEVEKTKKGIEHLEGQLKSAVNVQINQKKASDQLLNDGNKRLKKALNKNDAVEAKIAQSMIEAATKLRNEEQENESETNLIQKKIEKRKNCLITNFIKKQKTDKND
;
A
#
# COMPACT_ATOMS: atom_id res chain seq x y z
N MET A 1 -14.45 7.96 14.30
CA MET A 1 -13.18 7.63 13.63
C MET A 1 -13.18 6.16 13.27
N LEU A 2 -12.48 5.76 12.19
CA LEU A 2 -12.16 4.36 11.93
C LEU A 2 -10.68 4.12 12.21
N GLY A 3 -10.37 3.18 13.11
CA GLY A 3 -9.00 2.68 13.26
C GLY A 3 -8.58 1.91 12.01
N SER A 4 -7.44 2.25 11.45
CA SER A 4 -6.86 1.55 10.29
C SER A 4 -5.34 1.70 10.29
N ASP A 5 -4.64 0.76 9.66
CA ASP A 5 -3.25 0.97 9.28
C ASP A 5 -3.16 2.00 8.13
N GLY A 6 -1.96 2.52 7.88
CA GLY A 6 -1.71 3.64 6.96
C GLY A 6 -1.81 3.43 5.43
N PRO A 7 -2.05 2.24 4.83
CA PRO A 7 -2.11 2.08 3.37
C PRO A 7 -3.18 2.94 2.69
N ASN A 8 -2.92 3.31 1.44
CA ASN A 8 -3.85 4.12 0.64
C ASN A 8 -5.21 3.43 0.40
N VAL A 9 -5.24 2.09 0.36
CA VAL A 9 -6.47 1.30 0.25
C VAL A 9 -7.41 1.59 1.43
N ASN A 10 -6.89 1.62 2.65
CA ASN A 10 -7.71 1.85 3.84
C ASN A 10 -8.16 3.31 3.99
N LYS A 11 -7.40 4.25 3.41
CA LYS A 11 -7.87 5.63 3.24
C LYS A 11 -9.05 5.73 2.26
N LYS A 12 -9.11 4.89 1.22
CA LYS A 12 -10.26 4.83 0.30
C LYS A 12 -11.48 4.22 1.01
N VAL A 13 -11.29 3.12 1.74
CA VAL A 13 -12.35 2.48 2.53
C VAL A 13 -12.95 3.47 3.54
N THR A 14 -12.09 4.17 4.29
CA THR A 14 -12.52 5.21 5.24
C THR A 14 -13.37 6.28 4.57
N ARG A 15 -12.96 6.77 3.39
CA ARG A 15 -13.74 7.76 2.62
C ARG A 15 -15.11 7.24 2.22
N ILE A 16 -15.18 6.02 1.68
CA ILE A 16 -16.45 5.40 1.26
C ILE A 16 -17.39 5.22 2.46
N ILE A 17 -16.89 4.67 3.56
CA ILE A 17 -17.69 4.48 4.79
C ILE A 17 -18.15 5.83 5.34
N ASN A 18 -17.27 6.83 5.37
CA ASN A 18 -17.62 8.15 5.85
C ASN A 18 -18.71 8.82 5.00
N SER A 19 -18.61 8.73 3.67
CA SER A 19 -19.62 9.25 2.75
C SER A 19 -20.99 8.60 3.00
N ASN A 20 -21.02 7.28 3.16
CA ASN A 20 -22.25 6.55 3.48
C ASN A 20 -22.80 6.93 4.87
N ILE A 21 -21.96 7.03 5.90
CA ILE A 21 -22.43 7.45 7.23
C ILE A 21 -23.00 8.87 7.18
N LYS A 22 -22.33 9.77 6.47
CA LYS A 22 -22.76 11.15 6.32
C LYS A 22 -24.09 11.25 5.58
N SER A 23 -24.33 10.42 4.55
CA SER A 23 -25.61 10.41 3.83
C SER A 23 -26.79 9.92 4.69
N HIS A 24 -26.55 9.00 5.63
CA HIS A 24 -27.60 8.43 6.48
C HIS A 24 -27.83 9.22 7.78
N ARG A 25 -26.80 9.84 8.35
CA ARG A 25 -26.85 10.47 9.69
C ARG A 25 -26.66 11.99 9.68
N GLY A 26 -26.36 12.59 8.52
CA GLY A 26 -26.01 14.02 8.39
C GLY A 26 -24.64 14.41 8.98
N LYS A 27 -24.08 13.61 9.90
CA LYS A 27 -22.77 13.82 10.54
C LYS A 27 -21.80 12.72 10.13
N GLY A 28 -20.57 13.11 9.81
CA GLY A 28 -19.49 12.20 9.42
C GLY A 28 -18.71 11.63 10.61
N LEU A 29 -17.73 10.79 10.30
CA LEU A 29 -16.75 10.28 11.24
C LEU A 29 -15.78 11.38 11.69
N VAL A 30 -15.42 11.32 12.97
CA VAL A 30 -14.31 12.08 13.57
C VAL A 30 -12.99 11.76 12.85
N GLU A 31 -12.32 12.76 12.28
CA GLU A 31 -11.09 12.65 11.47
C GLU A 31 -9.81 13.07 12.23
N ILE A 32 -9.11 12.10 12.81
CA ILE A 32 -7.91 12.31 13.65
C ILE A 32 -6.62 12.10 12.83
N GLY A 33 -6.75 12.03 11.50
CA GLY A 33 -5.68 11.62 10.60
C GLY A 33 -5.50 10.10 10.54
N SER A 34 -4.46 9.67 9.80
CA SER A 34 -4.08 8.26 9.69
C SER A 34 -3.24 7.78 10.89
N CYS A 35 -2.98 6.47 10.98
CA CYS A 35 -2.13 5.90 12.01
C CYS A 35 -0.75 6.58 12.10
N ASN A 36 -0.50 7.25 13.22
CA ASN A 36 0.76 7.95 13.46
C ASN A 36 1.94 6.98 13.67
N ILE A 37 1.70 5.77 14.18
CA ILE A 37 2.73 4.73 14.31
C ILE A 37 3.32 4.38 12.93
N GLN A 38 2.45 4.18 11.93
CA GLN A 38 2.90 3.90 10.57
C GLN A 38 3.61 5.10 9.93
N THR A 39 3.16 6.32 10.21
CA THR A 39 3.85 7.51 9.70
C THR A 39 5.24 7.67 10.33
N VAL A 40 5.38 7.44 11.65
CA VAL A 40 6.66 7.48 12.37
C VAL A 40 7.59 6.36 11.89
N HIS A 41 7.04 5.17 11.60
CA HIS A 41 7.75 4.09 10.91
C HIS A 41 8.32 4.58 9.57
N ASN A 42 7.45 5.10 8.70
CA ASN A 42 7.86 5.57 7.38
C ASN A 42 8.88 6.71 7.46
N ALA A 43 8.81 7.55 8.50
CA ALA A 43 9.80 8.60 8.76
C ALA A 43 11.18 8.02 9.05
N PHE A 44 11.27 7.00 9.91
CA PHE A 44 12.54 6.33 10.16
C PHE A 44 13.10 5.68 8.89
N VAL A 45 12.27 4.97 8.12
CA VAL A 45 12.67 4.37 6.83
C VAL A 45 13.14 5.44 5.83
N LYS A 46 12.47 6.60 5.79
CA LYS A 46 12.92 7.75 4.99
C LYS A 46 14.29 8.28 5.43
N GLY A 47 14.57 8.26 6.72
CA GLY A 47 15.90 8.54 7.25
C GLY A 47 16.94 7.49 6.83
N LEU A 48 16.59 6.19 6.83
CA LEU A 48 17.51 5.10 6.46
C LEU A 48 17.99 5.17 5.02
N GLN A 49 17.25 5.85 4.13
CA GLN A 49 17.66 6.10 2.74
C GLN A 49 18.94 6.95 2.66
N HIS A 50 19.29 7.70 3.72
CA HIS A 50 20.51 8.50 3.78
C HIS A 50 21.66 7.79 4.50
N ILE A 51 21.35 6.92 5.46
CA ILE A 51 22.34 6.16 6.22
C ILE A 51 21.69 4.88 6.74
N GLY A 52 22.26 3.72 6.39
CA GLY A 52 21.79 2.43 6.89
C GLY A 52 20.97 1.56 5.93
N SER A 53 20.74 1.96 4.68
CA SER A 53 20.12 1.08 3.67
C SER A 53 21.00 -0.16 3.43
N ASP A 54 22.30 0.02 3.24
CA ASP A 54 23.25 -1.09 3.10
C ASP A 54 23.34 -1.96 4.36
N ILE A 55 23.17 -1.36 5.55
CA ILE A 55 23.14 -2.08 6.82
C ILE A 55 21.90 -2.95 6.94
N SER A 56 20.73 -2.43 6.55
CA SER A 56 19.47 -3.20 6.50
C SER A 56 19.63 -4.42 5.60
N ASP A 57 20.14 -4.22 4.38
CA ASP A 57 20.38 -5.29 3.41
C ASP A 57 21.42 -6.29 3.90
N MET A 58 22.48 -5.82 4.56
CA MET A 58 23.51 -6.67 5.15
C MET A 58 22.94 -7.55 6.27
N ILE A 59 22.15 -6.99 7.19
CA ILE A 59 21.51 -7.76 8.27
C ILE A 59 20.61 -8.85 7.71
N ILE A 60 19.81 -8.53 6.69
CA ILE A 60 18.97 -9.51 5.98
C ILE A 60 19.83 -10.59 5.33
N SER A 61 20.91 -10.18 4.65
CA SER A 61 21.83 -11.09 3.96
C SER A 61 22.52 -12.03 4.94
N ILE A 62 22.99 -11.53 6.09
CA ILE A 62 23.62 -12.33 7.15
C ILE A 62 22.62 -13.33 7.72
N TYR A 63 21.40 -12.91 8.06
CA TYR A 63 20.38 -13.83 8.56
C TYR A 63 20.14 -15.00 7.59
N TYR A 64 19.92 -14.72 6.30
CA TYR A 64 19.72 -15.74 5.28
C TYR A 64 21.02 -16.43 4.81
N PHE A 65 22.18 -16.00 5.29
CA PHE A 65 23.44 -16.73 5.11
C PHE A 65 23.47 -17.96 6.03
N PHE A 66 22.89 -17.84 7.23
CA PHE A 66 22.87 -18.90 8.25
C PHE A 66 21.56 -19.69 8.33
N LYS A 67 20.40 -19.06 8.12
CA LYS A 67 19.06 -19.60 8.43
C LYS A 67 18.80 -21.06 8.00
N ASP A 68 19.26 -21.45 6.82
CA ASP A 68 18.99 -22.76 6.21
C ASP A 68 20.27 -23.58 6.01
N TRP A 69 21.35 -23.25 6.73
CA TRP A 69 22.67 -23.87 6.56
C TRP A 69 23.26 -24.31 7.90
N PRO A 70 22.85 -25.47 8.44
CA PRO A 70 23.29 -25.97 9.75
C PRO A 70 24.81 -26.00 9.90
N LYS A 71 25.51 -26.45 8.85
CA LYS A 71 26.98 -26.50 8.83
C LYS A 71 27.63 -25.12 8.98
N ARG A 72 27.00 -24.03 8.54
CA ARG A 72 27.53 -22.66 8.72
C ARG A 72 27.26 -22.16 10.14
N LEU A 73 26.14 -22.58 10.72
CA LEU A 73 25.78 -22.26 12.09
C LEU A 73 26.70 -22.97 13.09
N GLU A 74 27.06 -24.22 12.80
CA GLU A 74 28.05 -24.99 13.57
C GLU A 74 29.41 -24.28 13.61
N ASP A 75 30.01 -23.97 12.45
CA ASP A 75 31.26 -23.20 12.37
C ASP A 75 31.19 -21.89 13.17
N PHE A 76 30.09 -21.16 13.04
CA PHE A 76 29.92 -19.89 13.75
C PHE A 76 29.77 -20.09 15.26
N THR A 77 29.14 -21.19 15.69
CA THR A 77 29.01 -21.53 17.11
C THR A 77 30.37 -21.85 17.72
N ASP A 78 31.26 -22.53 16.99
CA ASP A 78 32.64 -22.76 17.42
C ASP A 78 33.40 -21.45 17.58
N ILE A 79 33.22 -20.50 16.65
CA ILE A 79 33.78 -19.15 16.76
C ILE A 79 33.25 -18.43 17.99
N GLN A 80 31.93 -18.51 18.24
CA GLN A 80 31.33 -17.91 19.44
C GLN A 80 31.94 -18.48 20.72
N ILE A 81 32.17 -19.80 20.78
CA ILE A 81 32.82 -20.45 21.93
C ILE A 81 34.26 -19.96 22.09
N ASN A 82 35.05 -20.00 21.01
CA ASN A 82 36.46 -19.65 21.03
C ASN A 82 36.70 -18.17 21.39
N GLN A 83 35.83 -17.27 20.93
CA GLN A 83 35.91 -15.84 21.22
C GLN A 83 35.12 -15.41 22.47
N LYS A 84 34.52 -16.36 23.20
CA LYS A 84 33.69 -16.11 24.39
C LYS A 84 32.51 -15.15 24.13
N LEU A 85 31.93 -15.23 22.94
CA LEU A 85 30.72 -14.48 22.56
C LEU A 85 29.45 -15.22 23.04
N PRO A 86 28.34 -14.49 23.28
CA PRO A 86 27.05 -15.13 23.59
C PRO A 86 26.60 -16.08 22.48
N LYS A 87 26.10 -17.27 22.83
CA LYS A 87 25.57 -18.28 21.90
C LYS A 87 24.18 -17.92 21.39
N HIS A 88 24.12 -16.84 20.63
CA HIS A 88 22.90 -16.21 20.17
C HIS A 88 22.78 -16.29 18.65
N SER A 89 21.59 -16.67 18.14
CA SER A 89 21.32 -16.72 16.70
C SER A 89 21.05 -15.34 16.12
N PHE A 90 21.26 -15.13 14.82
CA PHE A 90 20.89 -13.86 14.18
C PHE A 90 19.37 -13.63 14.18
N ILE A 91 18.95 -12.37 14.32
CA ILE A 91 17.55 -11.97 14.33
C ILE A 91 17.14 -11.57 12.90
N LYS A 92 15.97 -12.05 12.45
CA LYS A 92 15.42 -11.67 11.15
C LYS A 92 14.97 -10.22 11.15
N HIS A 93 15.54 -9.42 10.25
CA HIS A 93 15.01 -8.11 9.88
C HIS A 93 14.03 -8.23 8.70
N CYS A 94 12.97 -7.42 8.71
CA CYS A 94 12.06 -7.24 7.59
C CYS A 94 11.90 -5.74 7.31
N GLU A 95 12.20 -5.31 6.07
CA GLU A 95 12.15 -3.90 5.66
C GLU A 95 10.76 -3.28 5.86
N SER A 96 9.71 -4.05 5.56
CA SER A 96 8.32 -3.60 5.78
C SER A 96 7.95 -3.45 7.26
N ARG A 97 8.83 -3.84 8.19
CA ARG A 97 8.67 -3.75 9.65
C ARG A 97 9.98 -3.29 10.30
N TRP A 98 10.32 -2.01 10.12
CA TRP A 98 11.55 -1.40 10.64
C TRP A 98 11.85 -1.66 12.13
N LEU A 99 10.82 -1.89 12.97
CA LEU A 99 10.99 -2.20 14.39
C LEU A 99 11.90 -3.42 14.63
N THR A 100 12.02 -4.30 13.63
CA THR A 100 12.94 -5.45 13.67
C THR A 100 14.40 -5.07 13.43
N LEU A 101 14.69 -3.89 12.87
CA LEU A 101 16.06 -3.46 12.53
C LEU A 101 16.89 -3.20 13.78
N GLY A 102 16.35 -2.46 14.76
CA GLY A 102 17.06 -2.11 15.99
C GLY A 102 17.59 -3.35 16.73
N PRO A 103 16.72 -4.29 17.12
CA PRO A 103 17.14 -5.54 17.77
C PRO A 103 18.09 -6.38 16.91
N ALA A 104 17.89 -6.43 15.59
CA ALA A 104 18.78 -7.18 14.70
C ALA A 104 20.16 -6.53 14.58
N ALA A 105 20.24 -5.21 14.56
CA ALA A 105 21.48 -4.45 14.58
C ALA A 105 22.21 -4.59 15.92
N GLU A 106 21.48 -4.59 17.06
CA GLU A 106 22.06 -4.88 18.37
C GLU A 106 22.66 -6.29 18.42
N ARG A 107 21.95 -7.30 17.90
CA ARG A 107 22.49 -8.66 17.75
C ARG A 107 23.70 -8.72 16.84
N LEU A 108 23.74 -7.90 15.78
CA LEU A 108 24.88 -7.82 14.89
C LEU A 108 26.12 -7.25 15.59
N ILE A 109 25.97 -6.19 16.40
CA ILE A 109 27.06 -5.61 17.19
C ILE A 109 27.55 -6.57 18.28
N GLU A 110 26.64 -7.27 18.97
CA GLU A 110 26.99 -8.29 19.96
C GLU A 110 27.90 -9.38 19.37
N GLN A 111 27.69 -9.72 18.10
CA GLN A 111 28.40 -10.77 17.38
C GLN A 111 29.51 -10.23 16.46
N TRP A 112 29.85 -8.95 16.56
CA TRP A 112 30.68 -8.24 15.57
C TRP A 112 32.03 -8.90 15.31
N ASP A 113 32.80 -9.18 16.37
CA ASP A 113 34.15 -9.74 16.24
C ASP A 113 34.13 -11.16 15.65
N GLY A 114 33.08 -11.94 15.99
CA GLY A 114 32.84 -13.26 15.42
C GLY A 114 32.49 -13.19 13.94
N ILE A 115 31.67 -12.21 13.52
CA ILE A 115 31.31 -11.98 12.12
C ILE A 115 32.56 -11.61 11.31
N ILE A 116 33.34 -10.65 11.78
CA ILE A 116 34.58 -10.23 11.11
C ILE A 116 35.51 -11.43 10.95
N TYR A 117 35.76 -12.19 12.02
CA TYR A 117 36.59 -13.38 11.95
C TYR A 117 36.04 -14.43 10.98
N TYR A 118 34.72 -14.66 10.99
CA TYR A 118 34.10 -15.66 10.12
C TYR A 118 34.25 -15.29 8.64
N PHE A 119 33.94 -14.04 8.27
CA PHE A 119 33.98 -13.60 6.88
C PHE A 119 35.39 -13.30 6.38
N GLU A 120 36.31 -12.83 7.21
CA GLU A 120 37.69 -12.49 6.78
C GLU A 120 38.71 -13.63 6.94
N LYS A 121 38.47 -14.58 7.84
CA LYS A 121 39.44 -15.66 8.16
C LYS A 121 38.86 -17.04 7.91
N CYS A 122 37.77 -17.39 8.58
CA CYS A 122 37.22 -18.75 8.54
C CYS A 122 36.78 -19.16 7.13
N ILE A 123 35.98 -18.32 6.45
CA ILE A 123 35.51 -18.61 5.09
C ILE A 123 36.67 -18.73 4.10
N PRO A 124 37.61 -17.78 3.99
CA PRO A 124 38.74 -17.92 3.08
C PRO A 124 39.60 -19.16 3.32
N GLN A 125 39.78 -19.58 4.57
CA GLN A 125 40.65 -20.72 4.94
C GLN A 125 39.96 -22.08 4.79
N HIS A 126 38.69 -22.18 5.21
CA HIS A 126 38.01 -23.46 5.36
C HIS A 126 36.82 -23.64 4.41
N ARG A 127 36.34 -22.58 3.77
CA ARG A 127 35.15 -22.59 2.89
C ARG A 127 35.30 -21.65 1.68
N SER A 128 36.43 -21.74 1.00
CA SER A 128 36.78 -20.84 -0.12
C SER A 128 35.74 -20.82 -1.25
N GLU A 129 34.95 -21.89 -1.40
CA GLU A 129 33.84 -21.99 -2.35
C GLU A 129 32.74 -20.93 -2.09
N LEU A 130 32.53 -20.53 -0.83
CA LEU A 130 31.53 -19.52 -0.47
C LEU A 130 31.92 -18.12 -0.92
N MET A 131 33.22 -17.86 -1.14
CA MET A 131 33.71 -16.53 -1.54
C MET A 131 33.16 -16.06 -2.89
N LYS A 132 32.79 -16.99 -3.77
CA LYS A 132 32.21 -16.70 -5.09
C LYS A 132 30.71 -16.39 -5.02
N THR A 133 30.07 -16.61 -3.86
CA THR A 133 28.62 -16.44 -3.75
C THR A 133 28.24 -14.95 -3.70
N PRO A 134 27.16 -14.53 -4.38
CA PRO A 134 26.71 -13.14 -4.35
C PRO A 134 26.43 -12.61 -2.93
N LYS A 135 25.94 -13.48 -2.04
CA LYS A 135 25.70 -13.15 -0.62
C LYS A 135 27.00 -12.83 0.11
N TYR A 136 28.02 -13.67 -0.03
CA TYR A 136 29.33 -13.40 0.58
C TYR A 136 29.92 -12.09 0.05
N LEU A 137 29.96 -11.90 -1.27
CA LEU A 137 30.53 -10.69 -1.89
C LEU A 137 29.84 -9.42 -1.40
N ARG A 138 28.50 -9.45 -1.27
CA ARG A 138 27.72 -8.33 -0.74
C ARG A 138 28.05 -8.03 0.72
N ILE A 139 28.05 -9.05 1.58
CA ILE A 139 28.34 -8.90 3.01
C ILE A 139 29.78 -8.42 3.20
N HIS A 140 30.74 -9.10 2.58
CA HIS A 140 32.17 -8.79 2.67
C HIS A 140 32.47 -7.37 2.18
N LYS A 141 31.84 -6.91 1.09
CA LYS A 141 31.99 -5.52 0.62
C LYS A 141 31.61 -4.52 1.73
N VAL A 142 30.44 -4.69 2.34
CA VAL A 142 29.92 -3.77 3.37
C VAL A 142 30.74 -3.86 4.66
N LEU A 143 31.20 -5.05 5.06
CA LEU A 143 32.04 -5.23 6.25
C LEU A 143 33.39 -4.52 6.14
N ASN A 144 33.93 -4.35 4.92
CA ASN A 144 35.19 -3.65 4.67
C ASN A 144 35.06 -2.12 4.64
N GLU A 145 33.85 -1.58 4.68
CA GLU A 145 33.67 -0.13 4.73
C GLU A 145 34.08 0.41 6.12
N PRO A 146 34.95 1.44 6.19
CA PRO A 146 35.53 1.89 7.46
C PRO A 146 34.49 2.49 8.42
N THR A 147 33.34 2.93 7.91
CA THR A 147 32.25 3.52 8.71
C THR A 147 31.16 2.54 9.10
N VAL A 148 31.16 1.30 8.59
CA VAL A 148 30.03 0.36 8.75
C VAL A 148 29.65 0.12 10.22
N LYS A 149 30.64 -0.06 11.11
CA LYS A 149 30.41 -0.28 12.53
C LYS A 149 29.79 0.95 13.20
N ALA A 150 30.27 2.14 12.82
CA ALA A 150 29.71 3.41 13.28
C ALA A 150 28.26 3.61 12.79
N GLU A 151 27.95 3.21 11.55
CA GLU A 151 26.60 3.27 10.99
C GLU A 151 25.63 2.35 11.73
N ILE A 152 26.03 1.11 12.03
CA ILE A 152 25.19 0.17 12.79
C ILE A 152 24.89 0.75 14.19
N ILE A 153 25.90 1.24 14.89
CA ILE A 153 25.73 1.84 16.23
C ILE A 153 24.83 3.09 16.15
N PHE A 154 25.00 3.93 15.12
CA PHE A 154 24.12 5.06 14.88
C PHE A 154 22.66 4.61 14.67
N ILE A 155 22.42 3.61 13.84
CA ILE A 155 21.08 3.07 13.55
C ILE A 155 20.41 2.54 14.82
N ILE A 156 21.15 1.83 15.68
CA ILE A 156 20.64 1.35 16.97
C ILE A 156 20.16 2.53 17.82
N ASN A 157 20.97 3.57 17.94
CA ASN A 157 20.65 4.75 18.74
C ASN A 157 19.50 5.56 18.13
N SER A 158 19.48 5.73 16.81
CA SER A 158 18.38 6.39 16.10
C SER A 158 17.08 5.62 16.29
N ALA A 159 17.09 4.29 16.09
CA ALA A 159 15.92 3.43 16.24
C ALA A 159 15.26 3.59 17.63
N LYS A 160 16.06 3.72 18.70
CA LYS A 160 15.56 3.94 20.08
C LYS A 160 14.72 5.21 20.22
N ILE A 161 15.03 6.27 19.49
CA ILE A 161 14.27 7.53 19.49
C ILE A 161 12.84 7.28 18.98
N PHE A 162 12.70 6.61 17.84
CA PHE A 162 11.40 6.31 17.24
C PHE A 162 10.66 5.21 18.03
N GLN A 163 11.39 4.24 18.58
CA GLN A 163 10.82 3.12 19.35
C GLN A 163 10.09 3.63 20.58
N LYS A 164 10.65 4.61 21.30
CA LYS A 164 10.00 5.24 22.47
C LYS A 164 8.58 5.70 22.16
N PHE A 165 8.40 6.39 21.02
CA PHE A 165 7.07 6.81 20.57
C PHE A 165 6.18 5.61 20.27
N THR A 166 6.67 4.65 19.48
CA THR A 166 5.85 3.50 19.08
C THR A 166 5.43 2.61 20.24
N LEU A 167 6.29 2.42 21.25
CA LEU A 167 5.99 1.62 22.45
C LEU A 167 4.87 2.26 23.27
N ILE A 168 4.83 3.60 23.37
CA ILE A 168 3.73 4.31 24.02
C ILE A 168 2.42 4.00 23.28
N PHE A 169 2.36 4.23 21.97
CA PHE A 169 1.13 4.04 21.18
C PHE A 169 0.80 2.56 20.85
N GLN A 170 1.62 1.63 21.33
CA GLN A 170 1.34 0.20 21.36
C GLN A 170 0.71 -0.27 22.68
N ARG A 171 0.37 0.62 23.63
CA ARG A 171 -0.43 0.26 24.82
C ARG A 171 -1.90 0.07 24.45
N GLN A 172 -2.67 -0.55 25.34
CA GLN A 172 -4.11 -0.82 25.15
C GLN A 172 -5.02 0.26 25.74
N GLU A 173 -4.49 1.14 26.58
CA GLU A 173 -5.29 2.22 27.16
C GLU A 173 -5.60 3.31 26.13
N PRO A 174 -6.62 4.15 26.34
CA PRO A 174 -6.86 5.31 25.48
C PRO A 174 -5.71 6.33 25.55
N LEU A 175 -5.02 6.58 24.43
CA LEU A 175 -3.85 7.48 24.39
C LEU A 175 -4.07 8.79 23.63
N ILE A 176 -5.29 9.09 23.19
CA ILE A 176 -5.57 10.31 22.42
C ILE A 176 -5.10 11.59 23.15
N ARG A 177 -5.16 11.57 24.50
CA ARG A 177 -4.76 12.70 25.35
C ARG A 177 -3.28 13.06 25.29
N VAL A 178 -2.42 12.09 25.00
CA VAL A 178 -0.94 12.30 24.92
C VAL A 178 -0.43 12.34 23.49
N LEU A 179 -1.27 12.06 22.48
CA LEU A 179 -0.83 11.90 21.09
C LEU A 179 -0.11 13.14 20.54
N HIS A 180 -0.71 14.32 20.71
CA HIS A 180 -0.12 15.56 20.21
C HIS A 180 1.17 15.94 20.96
N SER A 181 1.20 15.76 22.30
CA SER A 181 2.40 16.06 23.09
C SER A 181 3.56 15.12 22.76
N GLU A 182 3.31 13.83 22.60
CA GLU A 182 4.34 12.85 22.25
C GLU A 182 4.87 13.05 20.83
N LEU A 183 4.01 13.42 19.87
CA LEU A 183 4.47 13.82 18.53
C LEU A 183 5.38 15.04 18.61
N ARG A 184 4.99 16.06 19.40
CA ARG A 184 5.81 17.26 19.61
C ARG A 184 7.17 16.91 20.23
N ASN A 185 7.17 16.07 21.25
CA ASN A 185 8.39 15.62 21.94
C ASN A 185 9.31 14.89 20.96
N LEU A 186 8.78 13.98 20.15
CA LEU A 186 9.55 13.28 19.11
C LEU A 186 10.19 14.25 18.11
N ILE A 187 9.42 15.24 17.63
CA ILE A 187 9.93 16.28 16.71
C ILE A 187 11.06 17.07 17.37
N ILE A 188 10.90 17.49 18.62
CA ILE A 188 11.92 18.26 19.36
C ILE A 188 13.18 17.43 19.56
N VAL A 189 13.07 16.14 19.88
CA VAL A 189 14.23 15.25 20.04
C VAL A 189 14.99 15.12 18.72
N ILE A 190 14.28 14.86 17.61
CA ILE A 190 14.88 14.75 16.28
C ILE A 190 15.53 16.07 15.86
N ALA A 191 14.80 17.18 16.00
CA ALA A 191 15.29 18.50 15.66
C ALA A 191 16.46 18.92 16.56
N GLY A 192 16.47 18.56 17.84
CA GLY A 192 17.61 18.78 18.76
C GLY A 192 18.93 18.18 18.28
N LYS A 193 18.88 17.13 17.46
CA LYS A 193 20.08 16.51 16.87
C LYS A 193 20.68 17.32 15.72
N VAL A 194 19.91 18.18 15.05
CA VAL A 194 20.34 18.85 13.82
C VAL A 194 20.09 20.36 13.75
N CYS A 195 19.18 20.89 14.56
CA CYS A 195 18.80 22.30 14.61
C CYS A 195 19.42 22.99 15.83
N LYS A 196 19.66 24.29 15.72
CA LYS A 196 20.18 25.14 16.81
C LYS A 196 19.17 25.25 17.95
N ALA A 197 19.67 25.44 19.17
CA ALA A 197 18.82 25.49 20.36
C ALA A 197 17.88 26.72 20.37
N GLU A 198 18.30 27.86 19.80
CA GLU A 198 17.45 29.06 19.74
C GLU A 198 16.21 28.84 18.88
N VAL A 199 16.36 28.11 17.77
CA VAL A 199 15.27 27.76 16.85
C VAL A 199 14.21 26.91 17.54
N LEU A 200 14.63 25.96 18.38
CA LEU A 200 13.70 25.08 19.10
C LEU A 200 12.92 25.81 20.19
N LYS A 201 13.53 26.84 20.82
CA LYS A 201 12.87 27.67 21.83
C LYS A 201 11.76 28.53 21.22
N THR A 202 11.97 29.04 20.00
CA THR A 202 11.00 29.90 19.29
C THR A 202 10.06 29.13 18.37
N TRP A 203 10.23 27.80 18.24
CA TRP A 203 9.41 26.99 17.35
C TRP A 203 7.94 26.95 17.78
N ASN A 204 7.08 27.48 16.91
CA ASN A 204 5.65 27.62 17.10
C ASN A 204 4.83 26.49 16.44
N ASN A 205 5.41 25.29 16.32
CA ASN A 205 4.81 24.12 15.67
C ASN A 205 4.57 24.30 14.15
N ASN A 206 5.38 25.10 13.45
CA ASN A 206 5.33 25.23 11.99
C ASN A 206 6.01 24.06 11.24
N THR A 207 5.79 23.94 9.93
CA THR A 207 6.40 22.93 9.05
C THR A 207 7.85 23.24 8.67
N SER A 208 8.25 24.51 8.71
CA SER A 208 9.52 24.99 8.13
C SER A 208 10.75 24.79 9.02
N LEU A 209 10.59 24.07 10.14
CA LEU A 209 11.65 23.81 11.12
C LEU A 209 12.96 23.31 10.47
N PHE A 210 12.84 22.45 9.45
CA PHE A 210 13.97 21.85 8.74
C PHE A 210 14.22 22.43 7.34
N ASP A 211 13.54 23.51 6.95
CA ASP A 211 13.60 24.05 5.58
C ASP A 211 14.72 25.09 5.40
N HIS A 212 15.08 25.82 6.46
CA HIS A 212 16.12 26.84 6.40
C HIS A 212 17.47 26.29 6.87
N HIS A 213 18.50 26.43 6.05
CA HIS A 213 19.87 26.02 6.41
C HIS A 213 20.39 26.75 7.65
N ASP A 214 19.99 28.00 7.86
CA ASP A 214 20.38 28.80 9.03
C ASP A 214 19.87 28.23 10.36
N ASN A 215 18.81 27.42 10.30
CA ASN A 215 18.28 26.74 11.47
C ASN A 215 19.15 25.56 11.92
N LEU A 216 19.98 25.04 11.03
CA LEU A 216 20.77 23.83 11.25
C LEU A 216 22.07 24.14 12.00
N LYS A 217 22.49 23.20 12.83
CA LYS A 217 23.83 23.17 13.43
C LYS A 217 24.86 22.88 12.34
N SER A 218 26.07 23.41 12.51
CA SER A 218 27.25 22.95 11.78
C SER A 218 27.47 21.45 12.03
N LEU A 219 28.04 20.75 11.04
CA LEU A 219 28.22 19.29 11.12
C LEU A 219 29.02 18.84 12.34
N ASP A 220 30.00 19.64 12.77
CA ASP A 220 30.87 19.34 13.91
C ASP A 220 30.15 19.45 15.27
N LEU A 221 28.99 20.11 15.30
CA LEU A 221 28.16 20.28 16.50
C LEU A 221 27.05 19.21 16.61
N ILE A 222 27.02 18.23 15.69
CA ILE A 222 26.09 17.10 15.75
C ILE A 222 26.58 16.12 16.82
N GLU A 223 25.78 15.97 17.87
CA GLU A 223 26.06 15.03 18.96
C GLU A 223 25.90 13.58 18.49
N LEU A 224 26.99 12.82 18.57
CA LEU A 224 27.03 11.39 18.27
C LEU A 224 27.27 10.56 19.54
N PRO A 225 26.85 9.28 19.57
CA PRO A 225 27.25 8.36 20.63
C PRO A 225 28.78 8.27 20.75
N ILE A 226 29.31 8.18 21.97
CA ILE A 226 30.77 8.16 22.24
C ILE A 226 31.49 7.12 21.38
N GLN A 227 30.93 5.91 21.29
CA GLN A 227 31.49 4.81 20.47
C GLN A 227 31.61 5.17 18.99
N VAL A 228 30.63 5.90 18.45
CA VAL A 228 30.65 6.36 17.06
C VAL A 228 31.78 7.38 16.89
N SER A 229 31.90 8.35 17.81
CA SER A 229 32.97 9.35 17.78
C SER A 229 34.36 8.71 17.84
N THR A 230 34.56 7.69 18.67
CA THR A 230 35.83 6.94 18.74
C THR A 230 36.15 6.28 17.40
N ILE A 231 35.20 5.59 16.78
CA ILE A 231 35.40 4.96 15.46
C ILE A 231 35.72 6.04 14.41
N LEU A 232 34.99 7.15 14.40
CA LEU A 232 35.19 8.22 13.43
C LEU A 232 36.51 8.98 13.60
N SER A 233 37.14 8.93 14.78
CA SER A 233 38.48 9.49 14.97
C SER A 233 39.58 8.71 14.28
N LEU A 234 39.30 7.45 13.90
CA LEU A 234 40.23 6.53 13.23
C LEU A 234 40.07 6.49 11.71
N VAL A 235 39.02 7.13 11.16
CA VAL A 235 38.76 7.15 9.71
C VAL A 235 39.21 8.47 9.08
N SER A 236 39.30 8.51 7.76
CA SER A 236 39.65 9.75 7.05
C SER A 236 38.64 10.87 7.32
N GLU A 237 39.12 12.13 7.35
CA GLU A 237 38.24 13.30 7.55
C GLU A 237 37.14 13.37 6.48
N ARG A 238 37.44 12.94 5.25
CA ARG A 238 36.44 12.81 4.18
C ARG A 238 35.31 11.85 4.56
N CYS A 239 35.64 10.66 5.05
CA CYS A 239 34.64 9.66 5.49
C CYS A 239 33.79 10.20 6.65
N LYS A 240 34.45 10.84 7.63
CA LYS A 240 33.77 11.47 8.77
C LYS A 240 32.79 12.56 8.34
N LEU A 241 33.18 13.46 7.43
CA LEU A 241 32.30 14.50 6.90
C LEU A 241 31.10 13.92 6.12
N LEU A 242 31.32 12.88 5.30
CA LEU A 242 30.24 12.19 4.59
C LEU A 242 29.27 11.49 5.56
N PHE A 243 29.78 10.86 6.60
CA PHE A 243 28.97 10.27 7.67
C PHE A 243 28.10 11.32 8.37
N LEU A 244 28.69 12.44 8.80
CA LEU A 244 27.96 13.53 9.47
C LEU A 244 26.87 14.14 8.58
N LYS A 245 27.16 14.36 7.29
CA LYS A 245 26.15 14.79 6.30
C LYS A 245 24.99 13.80 6.20
N SER A 246 25.30 12.51 6.19
CA SER A 246 24.30 11.43 6.09
C SER A 246 23.44 11.34 7.36
N VAL A 247 24.04 11.51 8.53
CA VAL A 247 23.33 11.62 9.83
C VAL A 247 22.42 12.85 9.85
N GLN A 248 22.90 14.01 9.40
CA GLN A 248 22.08 15.22 9.34
C GLN A 248 20.88 15.02 8.41
N ALA A 249 21.11 14.48 7.22
CA ALA A 249 20.07 14.18 6.23
C ALA A 249 19.05 13.15 6.75
N HIS A 250 19.49 12.14 7.51
CA HIS A 250 18.62 11.16 8.16
C HIS A 250 17.58 11.84 9.07
N TYR A 251 18.03 12.67 10.01
CA TYR A 251 17.12 13.35 10.95
C TYR A 251 16.25 14.41 10.27
N ILE A 252 16.78 15.14 9.28
CA ILE A 252 15.99 16.11 8.50
C ILE A 252 14.86 15.41 7.73
N SER A 253 15.20 14.35 7.00
CA SER A 253 14.22 13.59 6.19
C SER A 253 13.13 12.97 7.07
N ALA A 254 13.53 12.35 8.18
CA ALA A 254 12.58 11.79 9.15
C ALA A 254 11.70 12.87 9.80
N GLY A 255 12.30 13.98 10.27
CA GLY A 255 11.59 15.09 10.89
C GLY A 255 10.58 15.76 9.95
N LYS A 256 10.98 16.06 8.70
CA LYS A 256 10.07 16.57 7.67
C LYS A 256 8.92 15.60 7.39
N HIS A 257 9.20 14.29 7.34
CA HIS A 257 8.14 13.30 7.13
C HIS A 257 7.12 13.31 8.28
N ILE A 258 7.59 13.36 9.54
CA ILE A 258 6.72 13.43 10.72
C ILE A 258 5.85 14.69 10.66
N LEU A 259 6.44 15.87 10.45
CA LEU A 259 5.70 17.13 10.38
C LEU A 259 4.61 17.11 9.30
N ASN A 260 4.94 16.61 8.11
CA ASN A 260 4.06 16.72 6.94
C ASN A 260 3.00 15.62 6.86
N LYS A 261 3.22 14.45 7.46
CA LYS A 261 2.37 13.27 7.27
C LYS A 261 1.66 12.78 8.54
N THR A 262 2.05 13.25 9.71
CA THR A 262 1.34 12.88 10.96
C THR A 262 0.12 13.78 11.17
N SER A 263 -0.70 13.41 12.14
CA SER A 263 -1.83 14.21 12.59
C SER A 263 -1.42 15.48 13.35
N PHE A 264 -0.12 15.73 13.56
CA PHE A 264 0.40 16.87 14.32
C PHE A 264 -0.13 18.22 13.79
N LEU A 265 -0.12 18.40 12.46
CA LEU A 265 -0.58 19.64 11.83
C LEU A 265 -1.98 19.53 11.24
N HIS A 266 -2.28 18.44 10.54
CA HIS A 266 -3.56 18.27 9.83
C HIS A 266 -4.75 18.13 10.78
N ALA A 267 -4.51 17.65 12.01
CA ALA A 267 -5.52 17.54 13.04
C ALA A 267 -5.11 18.36 14.27
N THR A 268 -4.92 19.68 14.09
CA THR A 268 -4.63 20.64 15.18
C THR A 268 -5.60 20.54 16.37
N LYS A 269 -6.76 19.93 16.17
CA LYS A 269 -7.78 19.66 17.20
C LYS A 269 -7.36 18.59 18.21
N ILE A 270 -6.41 17.72 17.88
CA ILE A 270 -5.91 16.66 18.78
C ILE A 270 -5.27 17.26 20.04
N LYS A 271 -4.68 18.46 19.94
CA LYS A 271 -4.07 19.14 21.08
C LYS A 271 -5.06 19.40 22.22
N TYR A 272 -6.35 19.55 21.91
CA TYR A 272 -7.38 19.82 22.93
C TYR A 272 -7.64 18.61 23.82
N PHE A 273 -7.43 17.39 23.32
CA PHE A 273 -7.62 16.16 24.13
C PHE A 273 -6.63 16.06 25.31
N ARG A 274 -5.60 16.92 25.34
CA ARG A 274 -4.70 17.08 26.48
C ARG A 274 -5.47 17.38 27.78
N CYS A 275 -6.59 18.10 27.71
CA CYS A 275 -7.42 18.44 28.88
C CYS A 275 -7.97 17.21 29.63
N LEU A 276 -7.99 16.04 28.98
CA LEU A 276 -8.43 14.78 29.58
C LEU A 276 -7.41 14.19 30.55
N MET A 277 -6.17 14.70 30.59
CA MET A 277 -5.19 14.26 31.59
C MET A 277 -5.60 14.73 32.99
N PRO A 278 -5.47 13.89 34.03
CA PRO A 278 -5.80 14.28 35.41
C PRO A 278 -5.07 15.55 35.85
N THR A 279 -3.82 15.70 35.44
CA THR A 279 -2.97 16.86 35.74
C THR A 279 -3.43 18.16 35.06
N GLU A 280 -4.22 18.08 33.98
CA GLU A 280 -4.69 19.24 33.23
C GLU A 280 -6.06 19.73 33.69
N LEU A 281 -6.80 18.93 34.44
CA LEU A 281 -8.13 19.29 34.95
C LEU A 281 -8.07 20.61 35.74
N GLN A 282 -6.99 20.83 36.51
CA GLN A 282 -6.83 22.05 37.30
C GLN A 282 -6.47 23.28 36.47
N VAL A 283 -5.99 23.12 35.24
CA VAL A 283 -5.58 24.23 34.37
C VAL A 283 -6.82 24.91 33.78
N GLU A 284 -6.87 26.24 33.82
CA GLU A 284 -8.05 27.02 33.40
C GLU A 284 -8.43 26.79 31.93
N ARG A 285 -7.44 26.68 31.04
CA ARG A 285 -7.66 26.43 29.61
C ARG A 285 -8.43 25.12 29.33
N SER A 286 -8.38 24.14 30.23
CA SER A 286 -8.99 22.81 30.04
C SER A 286 -10.49 22.89 29.75
N CYS A 287 -11.16 23.88 30.35
CA CYS A 287 -12.58 24.15 30.13
C CYS A 287 -12.86 24.57 28.67
N SER A 288 -12.03 25.45 28.11
CA SER A 288 -12.15 25.84 26.69
C SER A 288 -11.83 24.67 25.77
N GLU A 289 -10.87 23.83 26.15
CA GLU A 289 -10.45 22.66 25.37
C GLU A 289 -11.54 21.58 25.33
N VAL A 290 -12.19 21.24 26.46
CA VAL A 290 -13.28 20.24 26.45
C VAL A 290 -14.49 20.70 25.64
N VAL A 291 -14.83 22.00 25.70
CA VAL A 291 -15.89 22.58 24.87
C VAL A 291 -15.52 22.48 23.38
N LYS A 292 -14.27 22.78 23.01
CA LYS A 292 -13.79 22.59 21.64
C LYS A 292 -13.85 21.13 21.19
N ILE A 293 -13.55 20.17 22.07
CA ILE A 293 -13.71 18.74 21.76
C ILE A 293 -15.17 18.41 21.45
N SER A 294 -16.13 18.92 22.23
CA SER A 294 -17.56 18.63 22.04
C SER A 294 -18.05 19.01 20.63
N THR A 295 -17.60 20.14 20.09
CA THR A 295 -17.96 20.59 18.72
C THR A 295 -17.44 19.69 17.59
N TYR A 296 -16.49 18.82 17.90
CA TYR A 296 -15.85 17.93 16.95
C TYR A 296 -16.46 16.51 16.96
N LEU A 297 -17.19 16.18 18.02
CA LEU A 297 -17.85 14.89 18.16
C LEU A 297 -19.19 14.88 17.40
N PRO A 298 -19.64 13.73 16.88
CA PRO A 298 -20.79 13.65 15.98
C PRO A 298 -22.14 13.65 16.73
N PHE A 299 -22.24 14.37 17.85
CA PHE A 299 -23.44 14.48 18.67
C PHE A 299 -23.54 15.85 19.32
N GLU A 300 -24.75 16.26 19.68
CA GLU A 300 -25.00 17.54 20.33
C GLU A 300 -24.76 17.48 21.84
N VAL A 301 -24.17 18.57 22.33
CA VAL A 301 -23.90 18.90 23.73
C VAL A 301 -24.02 20.43 23.83
N ASP A 302 -24.72 20.92 24.85
CA ASP A 302 -24.77 22.35 25.13
C ASP A 302 -23.39 22.84 25.65
N PRO A 303 -22.72 23.79 24.96
CA PRO A 303 -21.40 24.26 25.36
C PRO A 303 -21.37 24.96 26.72
N GLY A 304 -22.44 25.67 27.08
CA GLY A 304 -22.56 26.40 28.35
C GLY A 304 -22.71 25.43 29.51
N VAL A 305 -23.64 24.49 29.39
CA VAL A 305 -23.86 23.46 30.42
C VAL A 305 -22.61 22.59 30.60
N LEU A 306 -21.95 22.19 29.49
CA LEU A 306 -20.70 21.44 29.58
C LEU A 306 -19.59 22.23 30.28
N ALA A 307 -19.47 23.54 30.01
CA ALA A 307 -18.49 24.39 30.67
C ALA A 307 -18.77 24.50 32.18
N ASP A 308 -20.03 24.62 32.57
CA ASP A 308 -20.44 24.70 33.97
C ASP A 308 -20.22 23.36 34.70
N GLU A 309 -20.61 22.23 34.09
CA GLU A 309 -20.28 20.89 34.60
C GLU A 309 -18.76 20.76 34.81
N TRP A 310 -17.95 21.21 33.85
CA TRP A 310 -16.48 21.09 33.93
C TRP A 310 -15.92 21.95 35.06
N ARG A 311 -16.44 23.16 35.26
CA ARG A 311 -16.05 24.04 36.38
C ARG A 311 -16.42 23.42 37.73
N LEU A 312 -17.61 22.85 37.86
CA LEU A 312 -18.06 22.16 39.07
C LEU A 312 -17.14 20.96 39.38
N LEU A 313 -16.87 20.13 38.37
CA LEU A 313 -15.96 18.99 38.50
C LEU A 313 -14.55 19.43 38.93
N ARG A 314 -14.04 20.56 38.42
CA ARG A 314 -12.74 21.11 38.84
C ARG A 314 -12.71 21.49 40.31
N CYS A 315 -13.80 22.04 40.84
CA CYS A 315 -13.93 22.37 42.26
C CYS A 315 -13.99 21.10 43.13
N GLU A 316 -14.71 20.07 42.69
CA GLU A 316 -14.87 18.82 43.45
C GLU A 316 -13.66 17.88 43.37
N SER A 317 -12.96 17.84 42.24
CA SER A 317 -11.76 17.00 42.06
C SER A 317 -10.62 17.39 43.01
N LYS A 318 -10.56 18.66 43.48
CA LYS A 318 -9.64 19.08 44.55
C LYS A 318 -9.89 18.35 45.88
N LEU A 319 -11.13 17.93 46.15
CA LEU A 319 -11.49 17.12 47.33
C LEU A 319 -11.14 15.64 47.10
N GLN A 320 -11.34 15.11 45.90
CA GLN A 320 -11.09 13.69 45.58
C GLN A 320 -9.60 13.36 45.44
N ALA A 321 -8.75 14.30 45.01
CA ALA A 321 -7.30 14.13 44.97
C ALA A 321 -6.68 13.91 46.36
N LYS A 322 -7.31 14.42 47.44
CA LYS A 322 -6.89 14.13 48.83
C LYS A 322 -7.26 12.72 49.29
N ILE A 323 -8.31 12.12 48.73
CA ILE A 323 -8.79 10.76 49.05
C ILE A 323 -7.92 9.71 48.34
N PHE A 324 -7.49 10.00 47.10
CA PHE A 324 -6.71 9.08 46.26
C PHE A 324 -5.25 8.87 46.68
N ASN A 325 -4.64 9.83 47.37
CA ASN A 325 -3.25 9.69 47.82
C ASN A 325 -3.08 8.68 48.98
N ASN A 326 -4.17 8.14 49.56
CA ASN A 326 -4.13 7.26 50.72
C ASN A 326 -4.24 5.74 50.41
N GLY A 327 -4.16 5.30 49.15
CA GLY A 327 -4.05 3.87 48.87
C GLY A 327 -4.00 3.52 47.39
N LEU A 328 -2.95 2.78 46.98
CA LEU A 328 -2.66 2.25 45.63
C LEU A 328 -2.02 3.26 44.66
N GLY A 329 -0.77 3.65 44.97
CA GLY A 329 0.12 4.41 44.08
C GLY A 329 0.62 3.63 42.87
N GLY A 330 -0.29 3.23 41.98
CA GLY A 330 0.02 2.87 40.59
C GLY A 330 -0.65 3.85 39.63
N GLU A 331 -0.01 4.17 38.51
CA GLU A 331 -0.62 4.97 37.43
C GLU A 331 -1.90 4.28 36.94
N MET A 332 -3.06 4.73 37.40
CA MET A 332 -4.36 4.22 36.97
C MET A 332 -4.58 4.52 35.49
N ARG A 333 -5.08 3.54 34.72
CA ARG A 333 -5.44 3.77 33.31
C ARG A 333 -6.49 4.88 33.21
N ILE A 334 -6.38 5.66 32.15
CA ILE A 334 -7.19 6.88 32.00
C ILE A 334 -8.70 6.64 31.92
N ASP A 335 -9.12 5.52 31.34
CA ASP A 335 -10.51 5.09 31.29
C ASP A 335 -11.06 4.75 32.68
N HIS A 336 -10.27 4.09 33.53
CA HIS A 336 -10.64 3.85 34.92
C HIS A 336 -10.71 5.13 35.74
N TYR A 337 -9.80 6.08 35.52
CA TYR A 337 -9.85 7.40 36.15
C TYR A 337 -11.17 8.11 35.83
N TRP A 338 -11.53 8.22 34.56
CA TRP A 338 -12.74 8.92 34.17
C TRP A 338 -14.03 8.19 34.57
N ASN A 339 -13.99 6.85 34.61
CA ASN A 339 -15.14 6.04 35.03
C ASN A 339 -15.62 6.35 36.46
N GLN A 340 -14.74 6.84 37.33
CA GLN A 340 -15.12 7.23 38.70
C GLN A 340 -16.10 8.40 38.72
N PHE A 341 -15.92 9.36 37.81
CA PHE A 341 -16.80 10.52 37.69
C PHE A 341 -18.09 10.18 36.96
N ILE A 342 -18.06 9.16 36.08
CA ILE A 342 -19.24 8.67 35.36
C ILE A 342 -20.25 8.04 36.31
N GLN A 343 -19.79 7.46 37.42
CA GLN A 343 -20.65 6.78 38.40
C GLN A 343 -21.26 7.73 39.44
N ILE A 344 -20.88 9.01 39.44
CA ILE A 344 -21.39 9.97 40.42
C ILE A 344 -22.84 10.32 40.09
N GLN A 345 -23.71 10.14 41.09
CA GLN A 345 -25.12 10.51 41.01
C GLN A 345 -25.37 11.83 41.75
N ASP A 346 -26.35 12.58 41.27
CA ASP A 346 -26.91 13.71 41.99
C ASP A 346 -27.87 13.25 43.11
N SER A 347 -28.41 14.20 43.86
CA SER A 347 -29.36 13.92 44.96
C SER A 347 -30.67 13.25 44.49
N PHE A 348 -30.94 13.23 43.18
CA PHE A 348 -32.11 12.62 42.57
C PHE A 348 -31.80 11.25 41.93
N GLY A 349 -30.57 10.75 42.07
CA GLY A 349 -30.13 9.47 41.50
C GLY A 349 -29.78 9.53 40.00
N ASN A 350 -29.79 10.72 39.38
CA ASN A 350 -29.38 10.92 37.98
C ASN A 350 -27.86 11.08 37.88
N VAL A 351 -27.29 10.85 36.70
CA VAL A 351 -25.86 11.10 36.45
C VAL A 351 -25.54 12.58 36.66
N LYS A 352 -24.59 12.89 37.54
CA LYS A 352 -24.28 14.26 37.96
C LYS A 352 -23.65 15.12 36.85
N TYR A 353 -22.83 14.52 35.99
CA TYR A 353 -22.13 15.22 34.89
C TYR A 353 -22.41 14.60 33.52
N PRO A 354 -23.67 14.63 33.05
CA PRO A 354 -24.08 13.88 31.87
C PRO A 354 -23.34 14.29 30.60
N ASN A 355 -23.05 15.58 30.40
CA ASN A 355 -22.36 16.06 29.21
C ASN A 355 -20.86 15.73 29.25
N ILE A 356 -20.20 15.87 30.41
CA ILE A 356 -18.81 15.41 30.58
C ILE A 356 -18.71 13.92 30.28
N CYS A 357 -19.59 13.10 30.89
CA CYS A 357 -19.58 11.65 30.68
C CYS A 357 -19.65 11.30 29.20
N LYS A 358 -20.56 11.96 28.46
CA LYS A 358 -20.76 11.76 27.03
C LYS A 358 -19.52 12.15 26.22
N VAL A 359 -18.96 13.35 26.46
CA VAL A 359 -17.79 13.87 25.73
C VAL A 359 -16.54 13.05 26.02
N VAL A 360 -16.26 12.78 27.30
CA VAL A 360 -15.08 12.02 27.73
C VAL A 360 -15.14 10.58 27.22
N THR A 361 -16.26 9.88 27.41
CA THR A 361 -16.41 8.50 26.95
C THR A 361 -16.18 8.41 25.44
N ALA A 362 -16.85 9.27 24.66
CA ALA A 362 -16.66 9.30 23.22
C ALA A 362 -15.21 9.61 22.83
N SER A 363 -14.55 10.53 23.54
CA SER A 363 -13.15 10.89 23.29
C SER A 363 -12.20 9.72 23.55
N LEU A 364 -12.40 8.98 24.64
CA LEU A 364 -11.55 7.83 25.00
C LEU A 364 -11.77 6.61 24.08
N THR A 365 -12.89 6.55 23.36
CA THR A 365 -13.11 5.52 22.31
C THR A 365 -12.44 5.83 20.97
N LEU A 366 -11.82 7.01 20.82
CA LEU A 366 -11.15 7.37 19.59
C LEU A 366 -9.86 6.57 19.41
N SER A 367 -9.74 5.91 18.26
CA SER A 367 -8.55 5.14 17.88
C SER A 367 -7.33 6.05 17.81
N HIS A 368 -6.23 5.68 18.48
CA HIS A 368 -5.00 6.49 18.50
C HIS A 368 -3.83 5.85 17.72
N GLY A 369 -4.03 4.65 17.16
CA GLY A 369 -3.04 3.95 16.35
C GLY A 369 -3.61 2.69 15.69
N SER A 370 -2.75 1.92 15.02
CA SER A 370 -3.06 0.61 14.41
C SER A 370 -2.82 -0.56 15.35
N ALA A 371 -2.29 -0.33 16.56
CA ALA A 371 -1.86 -1.38 17.47
C ALA A 371 -2.99 -2.36 17.82
N ASP A 372 -4.21 -1.88 18.05
CA ASP A 372 -5.37 -2.76 18.31
C ASP A 372 -5.67 -3.65 17.09
N VAL A 373 -5.62 -3.08 15.88
CA VAL A 373 -5.84 -3.80 14.62
C VAL A 373 -4.74 -4.84 14.39
N GLU A 374 -3.47 -4.47 14.59
CA GLU A 374 -2.30 -5.36 14.44
C GLU A 374 -2.30 -6.51 15.46
N ARG A 375 -2.73 -6.24 16.70
CA ARG A 375 -2.94 -7.30 17.70
C ARG A 375 -4.02 -8.26 17.24
N GLN A 376 -5.13 -7.78 16.69
CA GLN A 376 -6.17 -8.67 16.16
C GLN A 376 -5.72 -9.45 14.92
N PHE A 377 -4.89 -8.86 14.05
CA PHE A 377 -4.24 -9.61 12.97
C PHE A 377 -3.30 -10.69 13.50
N SER A 378 -2.55 -10.42 14.56
CA SER A 378 -1.68 -11.42 15.20
C SER A 378 -2.49 -12.56 15.82
N VAL A 379 -3.60 -12.22 16.50
CA VAL A 379 -4.55 -13.21 17.04
C VAL A 379 -5.15 -14.05 15.91
N SER A 380 -5.48 -13.43 14.77
CA SER A 380 -5.99 -14.10 13.57
C SER A 380 -4.94 -15.00 12.93
N GLY A 381 -3.69 -14.55 12.79
CA GLY A 381 -2.58 -15.35 12.27
C GLY A 381 -2.31 -16.60 13.12
N ASN A 382 -2.43 -16.49 14.45
CA ASN A 382 -2.32 -17.65 15.34
C ASN A 382 -3.48 -18.66 15.17
N VAL A 383 -4.61 -18.25 14.57
CA VAL A 383 -5.74 -19.13 14.25
C VAL A 383 -5.62 -19.71 12.83
N ILE A 384 -5.10 -18.92 11.89
CA ILE A 384 -4.85 -19.30 10.49
C ILE A 384 -3.40 -19.80 10.38
N THR A 385 -3.15 -21.00 10.89
CA THR A 385 -1.87 -21.68 10.72
C THR A 385 -1.73 -22.25 9.31
N ASP A 386 -0.52 -22.59 8.85
CA ASP A 386 -0.25 -23.01 7.45
C ASP A 386 -1.04 -24.29 7.04
N ASP A 387 -1.36 -25.13 8.02
CA ASP A 387 -2.24 -26.30 7.91
C ASP A 387 -3.74 -25.96 7.73
N LYS A 388 -4.13 -24.68 7.87
CA LYS A 388 -5.53 -24.22 7.87
C LYS A 388 -5.84 -23.18 6.78
N THR A 389 -5.08 -23.19 5.68
CA THR A 389 -5.26 -22.26 4.56
C THR A 389 -6.64 -22.34 3.88
N ALA A 390 -7.35 -23.47 4.01
CA ALA A 390 -8.73 -23.64 3.52
C ALA A 390 -9.83 -23.10 4.47
N MET A 391 -9.47 -22.44 5.58
CA MET A 391 -10.46 -21.93 6.54
C MET A 391 -11.28 -20.77 5.95
N SER A 392 -12.61 -20.90 5.97
CA SER A 392 -13.50 -19.81 5.55
C SER A 392 -13.47 -18.62 6.53
N CYS A 393 -13.72 -17.41 6.03
CA CYS A 393 -13.83 -16.20 6.87
C CYS A 393 -14.87 -16.35 8.00
N ARG A 394 -15.96 -17.11 7.77
CA ARG A 394 -16.97 -17.39 8.79
C ARG A 394 -16.39 -18.22 9.94
N MET A 395 -15.65 -19.28 9.63
CA MET A 395 -15.03 -20.14 10.63
C MET A 395 -13.97 -19.36 11.42
N LEU A 396 -13.18 -18.54 10.74
CA LEU A 396 -12.24 -17.63 11.40
C LEU A 396 -12.95 -16.71 12.39
N ASN A 397 -14.00 -16.00 11.96
CA ASN A 397 -14.78 -15.10 12.81
C ASN A 397 -15.40 -15.85 14.01
N ALA A 398 -15.93 -17.05 13.80
CA ALA A 398 -16.48 -17.87 14.87
C ALA A 398 -15.42 -18.23 15.93
N ARG A 399 -14.23 -18.67 15.49
CA ARG A 399 -13.11 -18.99 16.38
C ARG A 399 -12.59 -17.76 17.12
N LEU A 400 -12.47 -16.62 16.44
CA LEU A 400 -12.07 -15.36 17.06
C LEU A 400 -13.08 -14.90 18.11
N ASN A 401 -14.38 -15.01 17.84
CA ASN A 401 -15.43 -14.67 18.80
C ASN A 401 -15.37 -15.56 20.04
N ILE A 402 -15.22 -16.88 19.87
CA ILE A 402 -15.09 -17.82 21.00
C ILE A 402 -13.84 -17.48 21.83
N LYS A 403 -12.69 -17.28 21.16
CA LYS A 403 -11.43 -16.94 21.83
C LYS A 403 -11.52 -15.61 22.60
N SER A 404 -12.11 -14.58 21.98
CA SER A 404 -12.32 -13.28 22.61
C SER A 404 -13.27 -13.37 23.80
N GLY A 405 -14.35 -14.16 23.68
CA GLY A 405 -15.28 -14.39 24.77
C GLY A 405 -14.61 -15.08 25.95
N LEU A 406 -13.83 -16.14 25.71
CA LEU A 406 -13.06 -16.81 26.75
C LEU A 406 -12.06 -15.87 27.42
N GLN A 407 -11.32 -15.07 26.64
CA GLN A 407 -10.37 -14.09 27.19
C GLN A 407 -11.04 -13.04 28.08
N PHE A 408 -12.25 -12.59 27.73
CA PHE A 408 -13.03 -11.66 28.55
C PHE A 408 -13.32 -12.24 29.95
N TYR A 409 -13.57 -13.54 30.03
CA TYR A 409 -13.71 -14.29 31.29
C TYR A 409 -12.39 -14.89 31.78
N GLN A 410 -11.25 -14.28 31.46
CA GLN A 410 -9.90 -14.72 31.91
C GLN A 410 -9.57 -16.19 31.58
N ASN A 411 -10.09 -16.68 30.46
CA ASN A 411 -10.02 -18.08 30.03
C ASN A 411 -10.62 -19.06 31.05
N ARG A 412 -11.58 -18.62 31.86
CA ARG A 412 -12.33 -19.43 32.83
C ARG A 412 -13.77 -19.62 32.34
N PRO A 413 -14.08 -20.75 31.68
CA PRO A 413 -15.43 -20.99 31.13
C PRO A 413 -16.52 -21.04 32.20
N ASP A 414 -16.17 -21.41 33.43
CA ASP A 414 -17.05 -21.44 34.60
C ASP A 414 -17.62 -20.06 34.96
N LEU A 415 -16.90 -18.98 34.62
CA LEU A 415 -17.37 -17.61 34.85
C LEU A 415 -18.31 -17.10 33.76
N MET A 416 -18.49 -17.84 32.68
CA MET A 416 -19.33 -17.42 31.57
C MET A 416 -20.82 -17.61 31.91
N PRO A 417 -21.61 -16.52 32.02
CA PRO A 417 -23.01 -16.64 32.38
C PRO A 417 -23.82 -17.28 31.24
N ILE A 418 -24.55 -18.35 31.56
CA ILE A 418 -25.50 -18.97 30.64
C ILE A 418 -26.78 -18.14 30.61
N SER A 419 -26.79 -17.09 29.79
CA SER A 419 -27.96 -16.24 29.62
C SER A 419 -29.08 -16.97 28.85
N LYS A 420 -30.34 -16.56 29.07
CA LYS A 420 -31.49 -17.04 28.27
C LYS A 420 -31.27 -16.89 26.77
N LYS A 421 -30.64 -15.78 26.34
CA LYS A 421 -30.28 -15.54 24.94
C LYS A 421 -29.32 -16.59 24.39
N LEU A 422 -28.34 -17.02 25.20
CA LEU A 422 -27.38 -18.06 24.81
C LEU A 422 -28.07 -19.42 24.65
N MET A 423 -28.97 -19.78 25.57
CA MET A 423 -29.75 -21.03 25.48
C MET A 423 -30.61 -21.07 24.21
N VAL A 424 -31.32 -19.99 23.90
CA VAL A 424 -32.12 -19.88 22.66
C VAL A 424 -31.22 -19.98 21.42
N SER A 425 -30.08 -19.29 21.42
CA SER A 425 -29.11 -19.36 20.31
C SER A 425 -28.58 -20.79 20.08
N ALA A 426 -28.28 -21.51 21.17
CA ALA A 426 -27.84 -22.90 21.12
C ALA A 426 -28.92 -23.83 20.54
N GLN A 427 -30.18 -23.68 20.99
CA GLN A 427 -31.31 -24.44 20.46
C GLN A 427 -31.52 -24.20 18.96
N MET A 428 -31.38 -22.94 18.51
CA MET A 428 -31.54 -22.56 17.10
C MET A 428 -30.32 -22.87 16.22
N ALA A 429 -29.18 -23.27 16.81
CA ALA A 429 -27.92 -23.40 16.08
C ALA A 429 -28.00 -24.39 14.89
N ARG A 430 -28.66 -25.53 15.09
CA ARG A 430 -28.86 -26.54 14.03
C ARG A 430 -29.71 -25.99 12.89
N GLN A 431 -30.83 -25.34 13.20
CA GLN A 431 -31.71 -24.76 12.20
C GLN A 431 -30.99 -23.67 11.40
N ASN A 432 -30.28 -22.77 12.09
CA ASN A 432 -29.47 -21.72 11.46
C ASN A 432 -28.37 -22.29 10.55
N TYR A 433 -27.77 -23.42 10.93
CA TYR A 433 -26.79 -24.11 10.10
C TYR A 433 -27.42 -24.71 8.82
N MET A 434 -28.58 -25.36 8.95
CA MET A 434 -29.30 -25.91 7.79
C MET A 434 -29.72 -24.81 6.81
N THR A 435 -30.34 -23.73 7.31
CA THR A 435 -30.71 -22.56 6.49
C THR A 435 -29.51 -21.97 5.75
N TYR A 436 -28.33 -21.99 6.36
CA TYR A 436 -27.09 -21.55 5.70
C TYR A 436 -26.66 -22.50 4.58
N LEU A 437 -26.69 -23.82 4.81
CA LEU A 437 -26.34 -24.80 3.79
C LEU A 437 -27.25 -24.67 2.57
N ASP A 438 -28.54 -24.43 2.78
CA ASP A 438 -29.49 -24.21 1.69
C ASP A 438 -29.18 -22.92 0.91
N LYS A 439 -28.87 -21.82 1.60
CA LYS A 439 -28.42 -20.59 0.95
C LYS A 439 -27.13 -20.79 0.15
N LYS A 440 -26.18 -21.57 0.67
CA LYS A 440 -24.92 -21.86 -0.01
C LYS A 440 -25.15 -22.67 -1.28
N LYS A 441 -26.01 -23.71 -1.22
CA LYS A 441 -26.40 -24.51 -2.39
C LYS A 441 -27.05 -23.66 -3.46
N LYS A 442 -27.98 -22.77 -3.09
CA LYS A 442 -28.63 -21.84 -4.03
C LYS A 442 -27.61 -20.92 -4.71
N LEU A 443 -26.69 -20.34 -3.94
CA LEU A 443 -25.64 -19.48 -4.48
C LEU A 443 -24.70 -20.23 -5.43
N GLU A 444 -24.30 -21.47 -5.10
CA GLU A 444 -23.48 -22.31 -5.97
C GLU A 444 -24.21 -22.65 -7.28
N GLN A 445 -25.51 -22.94 -7.21
CA GLN A 445 -26.35 -23.16 -8.39
C GLN A 445 -26.44 -21.91 -9.27
N GLU A 446 -26.72 -20.75 -8.70
CA GLU A 446 -26.75 -19.46 -9.41
C GLU A 446 -25.41 -19.14 -10.07
N THR A 447 -24.30 -19.39 -9.36
CA THR A 447 -22.95 -19.12 -9.89
C THR A 447 -22.60 -20.05 -11.05
N ASN A 448 -22.97 -21.33 -10.96
CA ASN A 448 -22.77 -22.30 -12.03
C ASN A 448 -23.63 -21.97 -13.26
N GLN A 449 -24.89 -21.54 -13.07
CA GLN A 449 -25.74 -21.07 -14.16
C GLN A 449 -25.13 -19.86 -14.85
N LEU A 450 -24.64 -18.88 -14.09
CA LEU A 450 -24.00 -17.69 -14.66
C LEU A 450 -22.73 -18.04 -15.45
N ARG A 451 -21.97 -19.03 -14.97
CA ARG A 451 -20.77 -19.51 -15.67
C ARG A 451 -21.12 -20.20 -16.98
N GLN A 452 -22.13 -21.08 -16.98
CA GLN A 452 -22.62 -21.73 -18.20
C GLN A 452 -23.15 -20.71 -19.21
N GLN A 453 -23.85 -19.66 -18.76
CA GLN A 453 -24.29 -18.57 -19.64
C GLN A 453 -23.10 -17.87 -20.31
N ARG A 454 -22.06 -17.52 -19.56
CA ARG A 454 -20.85 -16.89 -20.11
C ARG A 454 -20.10 -17.79 -21.08
N GLU A 455 -19.95 -19.07 -20.75
CA GLU A 455 -19.30 -20.04 -21.65
C GLU A 455 -20.09 -20.18 -22.97
N ASN A 456 -21.43 -20.21 -22.90
CA ASN A 456 -22.28 -20.24 -24.09
C ASN A 456 -22.17 -18.95 -24.92
N GLU A 457 -22.13 -17.77 -24.28
CA GLU A 457 -21.93 -16.48 -24.96
C GLU A 457 -20.57 -16.41 -25.67
N GLU A 458 -19.50 -16.92 -25.06
CA GLU A 458 -18.18 -16.97 -25.68
C GLU A 458 -18.14 -17.91 -26.88
N ILE A 459 -18.75 -19.11 -26.76
CA ILE A 459 -18.88 -20.04 -27.88
C ILE A 459 -19.64 -19.40 -29.04
N GLN A 460 -20.73 -18.67 -28.75
CA GLN A 460 -21.51 -17.99 -29.77
C GLN A 460 -20.70 -16.88 -30.46
N LYS A 461 -19.95 -16.08 -29.70
CA LYS A 461 -19.04 -15.06 -30.25
C LYS A 461 -17.96 -15.66 -31.15
N GLN A 462 -17.40 -16.81 -30.79
CA GLN A 462 -16.40 -17.50 -31.62
C GLN A 462 -16.99 -18.01 -32.93
N LYS A 463 -18.19 -18.58 -32.90
CA LYS A 463 -18.91 -19.01 -34.11
C LYS A 463 -19.18 -17.83 -35.05
N ASP A 464 -19.65 -16.71 -34.49
CA ASP A 464 -19.91 -15.49 -35.23
C ASP A 464 -18.63 -14.93 -35.87
N LEU A 465 -17.51 -14.94 -35.15
CA LEU A 465 -16.22 -14.46 -35.66
C LEU A 465 -15.71 -15.34 -36.82
N ALA A 466 -15.84 -16.66 -36.69
CA ALA A 466 -15.44 -17.61 -37.72
C ALA A 466 -16.26 -17.45 -39.02
N GLU A 467 -17.55 -17.17 -38.90
CA GLU A 467 -18.42 -16.91 -40.06
C GLU A 467 -18.03 -15.60 -40.79
N VAL A 468 -17.71 -14.55 -40.04
CA VAL A 468 -17.20 -13.29 -40.60
C VAL A 468 -15.86 -13.51 -41.30
N GLU A 469 -14.95 -14.26 -40.70
CA GLU A 469 -13.63 -14.54 -41.29
C GLU A 469 -13.74 -15.37 -42.59
N LYS A 470 -14.62 -16.38 -42.61
CA LYS A 470 -14.92 -17.17 -43.81
C LYS A 470 -15.43 -16.28 -44.94
N THR A 471 -16.33 -15.34 -44.62
CA THR A 471 -16.89 -14.43 -45.61
C THR A 471 -15.83 -13.43 -46.10
N LYS A 472 -14.97 -12.94 -45.22
CA LYS A 472 -13.83 -12.07 -45.56
C LYS A 472 -12.86 -12.75 -46.53
N LYS A 473 -12.42 -13.99 -46.24
CA LYS A 473 -11.57 -14.78 -47.15
C LYS A 473 -12.23 -14.97 -48.52
N GLY A 474 -13.55 -15.20 -48.54
CA GLY A 474 -14.32 -15.29 -49.78
C GLY A 474 -14.42 -13.99 -50.58
N ILE A 475 -14.26 -12.82 -49.95
CA ILE A 475 -14.18 -11.52 -50.61
C ILE A 475 -12.76 -11.27 -51.11
N GLU A 476 -11.73 -11.52 -50.28
CA GLU A 476 -10.32 -11.38 -50.65
C GLU A 476 -9.97 -12.23 -51.88
N HIS A 477 -10.50 -13.44 -51.97
CA HIS A 477 -10.35 -14.29 -53.16
C HIS A 477 -10.94 -13.65 -54.42
N LEU A 478 -12.16 -13.09 -54.34
CA LEU A 478 -12.81 -12.43 -55.47
C LEU A 478 -12.07 -11.13 -55.86
N GLU A 479 -11.57 -10.37 -54.89
CA GLU A 479 -10.75 -9.17 -55.13
C GLU A 479 -9.41 -9.51 -55.81
N GLY A 480 -8.80 -10.64 -55.45
CA GLY A 480 -7.62 -11.18 -56.13
C GLY A 480 -7.92 -11.52 -57.60
N GLN A 481 -9.02 -12.22 -57.87
CA GLN A 481 -9.47 -12.54 -59.23
C GLN A 481 -9.77 -11.28 -60.05
N LEU A 482 -10.41 -10.28 -59.44
CA LEU A 482 -10.66 -8.99 -60.09
C LEU A 482 -9.35 -8.29 -60.48
N LYS A 483 -8.37 -8.24 -59.56
CA LYS A 483 -7.08 -7.61 -59.82
C LYS A 483 -6.32 -8.28 -60.97
N SER A 484 -6.33 -9.61 -61.05
CA SER A 484 -5.73 -10.32 -62.18
C SER A 484 -6.44 -10.01 -63.50
N ALA A 485 -7.78 -10.01 -63.50
CA ALA A 485 -8.57 -9.74 -64.71
C ALA A 485 -8.37 -8.30 -65.22
N VAL A 486 -8.34 -7.32 -64.31
CA VAL A 486 -8.04 -5.91 -64.65
C VAL A 486 -6.62 -5.74 -65.20
N ASN A 487 -5.63 -6.45 -64.66
CA ASN A 487 -4.26 -6.40 -65.19
C ASN A 487 -4.15 -6.98 -66.60
N VAL A 488 -4.88 -8.06 -66.89
CA VAL A 488 -4.97 -8.62 -68.26
C VAL A 488 -5.56 -7.59 -69.21
N GLN A 489 -6.66 -6.94 -68.82
CA GLN A 489 -7.30 -5.88 -69.60
C GLN A 489 -6.36 -4.70 -69.87
N ILE A 490 -5.65 -4.19 -68.85
CA ILE A 490 -4.70 -3.08 -69.01
C ILE A 490 -3.55 -3.45 -69.96
N ASN A 491 -3.03 -4.68 -69.86
CA ASN A 491 -1.94 -5.13 -70.71
C ASN A 491 -2.39 -5.32 -72.17
N GLN A 492 -3.58 -5.89 -72.38
CA GLN A 492 -4.18 -6.02 -73.71
C GLN A 492 -4.44 -4.65 -74.34
N LYS A 493 -4.97 -3.69 -73.57
CA LYS A 493 -5.18 -2.31 -74.02
C LYS A 493 -3.89 -1.64 -74.44
N LYS A 494 -2.84 -1.72 -73.61
CA LYS A 494 -1.51 -1.18 -73.94
C LYS A 494 -0.92 -1.80 -75.21
N ALA A 495 -1.05 -3.13 -75.37
CA ALA A 495 -0.59 -3.82 -76.57
C ALA A 495 -1.37 -3.39 -77.81
N SER A 496 -2.70 -3.25 -77.70
CA SER A 496 -3.57 -2.75 -78.76
C SER A 496 -3.21 -1.32 -79.17
N ASP A 497 -3.05 -0.41 -78.20
CA ASP A 497 -2.67 0.99 -78.43
C ASP A 497 -1.28 1.12 -79.08
N GLN A 498 -0.32 0.30 -78.68
CA GLN A 498 1.01 0.25 -79.29
C GLN A 498 0.95 -0.22 -80.75
N LEU A 499 0.24 -1.31 -81.03
CA LEU A 499 0.05 -1.83 -82.39
C LEU A 499 -0.67 -0.82 -83.29
N LEU A 500 -1.68 -0.13 -82.76
CA LEU A 500 -2.36 0.96 -83.48
C LEU A 500 -1.42 2.13 -83.79
N ASN A 501 -0.63 2.57 -82.81
CA ASN A 501 0.26 3.72 -82.99
C ASN A 501 1.41 3.39 -83.97
N ASP A 502 2.00 2.21 -83.84
CA ASP A 502 3.07 1.75 -84.74
C ASP A 502 2.54 1.45 -86.14
N GLY A 503 1.36 0.83 -86.25
CA GLY A 503 0.63 0.65 -87.50
C GLY A 503 0.38 1.99 -88.20
N ASN A 504 -0.15 2.98 -87.48
CA ASN A 504 -0.43 4.32 -88.02
C ASN A 504 0.85 5.07 -88.44
N LYS A 505 1.95 4.98 -87.67
CA LYS A 505 3.24 5.59 -88.05
C LYS A 505 3.81 4.96 -89.31
N ARG A 506 3.74 3.64 -89.43
CA ARG A 506 4.22 2.91 -90.62
C ARG A 506 3.36 3.22 -91.83
N LEU A 507 2.03 3.28 -91.67
CA LEU A 507 1.11 3.71 -92.73
C LEU A 507 1.46 5.11 -93.23
N LYS A 508 1.74 6.05 -92.33
CA LYS A 508 2.15 7.41 -92.68
C LYS A 508 3.49 7.44 -93.43
N LYS A 509 4.45 6.60 -93.06
CA LYS A 509 5.73 6.45 -93.79
C LYS A 509 5.53 5.84 -95.17
N ALA A 510 4.68 4.82 -95.28
CA ALA A 510 4.34 4.15 -96.53
C ALA A 510 3.71 5.11 -97.54
N LEU A 511 2.77 5.94 -97.08
CA LEU A 511 2.12 6.98 -97.89
C LEU A 511 3.12 8.04 -98.39
N ASN A 512 4.08 8.43 -97.56
CA ASN A 512 5.09 9.44 -97.94
C ASN A 512 6.16 8.91 -98.91
N LYS A 513 6.43 7.59 -98.93
CA LYS A 513 7.46 6.96 -99.76
C LYS A 513 6.91 6.13 -100.92
N ASN A 514 5.59 6.02 -101.05
CA ASN A 514 4.90 5.17 -102.01
C ASN A 514 5.32 3.68 -101.93
N ASP A 515 5.53 3.18 -100.71
CA ASP A 515 5.96 1.80 -100.44
C ASP A 515 4.77 0.90 -100.11
N ALA A 516 4.37 0.06 -101.08
CA ALA A 516 3.23 -0.84 -100.95
C ALA A 516 3.46 -1.99 -99.94
N VAL A 517 4.72 -2.37 -99.67
CA VAL A 517 5.05 -3.44 -98.71
C VAL A 517 4.83 -2.93 -97.29
N GLU A 518 5.27 -1.71 -97.00
CA GLU A 518 5.12 -1.08 -95.69
C GLU A 518 3.63 -0.80 -95.35
N ALA A 519 2.79 -0.49 -96.35
CA ALA A 519 1.35 -0.30 -96.18
C ALA A 519 0.62 -1.61 -95.76
N LYS A 520 1.02 -2.74 -96.35
CA LYS A 520 0.43 -4.05 -96.03
C LYS A 520 0.79 -4.51 -94.61
N ILE A 521 2.02 -4.22 -94.16
CA ILE A 521 2.45 -4.46 -92.78
C ILE A 521 1.62 -3.61 -91.81
N ALA A 522 1.42 -2.32 -92.12
CA ALA A 522 0.60 -1.43 -91.31
C ALA A 522 -0.87 -1.91 -91.18
N GLN A 523 -1.48 -2.40 -92.26
CA GLN A 523 -2.84 -2.95 -92.23
C GLN A 523 -2.93 -4.16 -91.29
N SER A 524 -1.98 -5.10 -91.37
CA SER A 524 -1.97 -6.29 -90.49
C SER A 524 -1.83 -5.93 -89.01
N MET A 525 -1.08 -4.86 -88.68
CA MET A 525 -0.96 -4.36 -87.30
C MET A 525 -2.26 -3.74 -86.79
N ILE A 526 -3.02 -3.05 -87.64
CA ILE A 526 -4.31 -2.45 -87.30
C ILE A 526 -5.39 -3.55 -87.13
N GLU A 527 -5.39 -4.58 -87.96
CA GLU A 527 -6.27 -5.74 -87.82
C GLU A 527 -5.97 -6.54 -86.52
N ALA A 528 -4.70 -6.72 -86.18
CA ALA A 528 -4.32 -7.35 -84.90
C ALA A 528 -4.78 -6.51 -83.70
N ALA A 529 -4.66 -5.18 -83.77
CA ALA A 529 -5.11 -4.29 -82.71
C ALA A 529 -6.63 -4.27 -82.53
N THR A 530 -7.40 -4.31 -83.63
CA THR A 530 -8.87 -4.38 -83.58
C THR A 530 -9.36 -5.70 -82.98
N LYS A 531 -8.70 -6.83 -83.27
CA LYS A 531 -9.00 -8.11 -82.61
C LYS A 531 -8.76 -8.04 -81.09
N LEU A 532 -7.61 -7.52 -80.66
CA LEU A 532 -7.30 -7.33 -79.24
C LEU A 532 -8.32 -6.42 -78.52
N ARG A 533 -8.89 -5.45 -79.23
CA ARG A 533 -9.89 -4.52 -78.70
C ARG A 533 -11.26 -5.18 -78.49
N ASN A 534 -11.63 -6.17 -79.32
CA ASN A 534 -12.83 -6.96 -79.12
C ASN A 534 -12.67 -7.92 -77.92
N GLU A 535 -11.50 -8.56 -77.79
CA GLU A 535 -11.18 -9.39 -76.61
C GLU A 535 -11.15 -8.57 -75.30
N GLU A 536 -10.72 -7.31 -75.36
CA GLU A 536 -10.79 -6.37 -74.23
C GLU A 536 -12.23 -6.12 -73.76
N GLN A 537 -13.19 -5.94 -74.68
CA GLN A 537 -14.60 -5.70 -74.36
C GLN A 537 -15.26 -6.92 -73.70
N GLU A 538 -14.92 -8.13 -74.12
CA GLU A 538 -15.41 -9.36 -73.48
C GLU A 538 -14.87 -9.48 -72.04
N ASN A 539 -13.58 -9.20 -71.84
CA ASN A 539 -12.94 -9.18 -70.53
C ASN A 539 -13.52 -8.06 -69.61
N GLU A 540 -13.97 -6.94 -70.17
CA GLU A 540 -14.68 -5.88 -69.44
C GLU A 540 -16.04 -6.35 -68.89
N SER A 541 -16.76 -7.19 -69.63
CA SER A 541 -18.01 -7.79 -69.14
C SER A 541 -17.77 -8.73 -67.96
N GLU A 542 -16.72 -9.55 -68.03
CA GLU A 542 -16.36 -10.50 -66.97
C GLU A 542 -15.88 -9.81 -65.68
N THR A 543 -15.05 -8.78 -65.80
CA THR A 543 -14.62 -7.95 -64.66
C THR A 543 -15.80 -7.28 -63.95
N ASN A 544 -16.76 -6.74 -64.71
CA ASN A 544 -18.00 -6.17 -64.16
C ASN A 544 -18.85 -7.20 -63.40
N LEU A 545 -18.87 -8.45 -63.86
CA LEU A 545 -19.58 -9.53 -63.17
C LEU A 545 -18.92 -9.89 -61.81
N ILE A 546 -17.59 -9.94 -61.78
CA ILE A 546 -16.82 -10.18 -60.54
C ILE A 546 -17.04 -9.03 -59.55
N GLN A 547 -17.03 -7.78 -60.02
CA GLN A 547 -17.30 -6.58 -59.22
C GLN A 547 -18.69 -6.66 -58.55
N LYS A 548 -19.74 -6.99 -59.32
CA LYS A 548 -21.10 -7.15 -58.77
C LYS A 548 -21.19 -8.24 -57.71
N LYS A 549 -20.45 -9.35 -57.86
CA LYS A 549 -20.40 -10.44 -56.85
C LYS A 549 -19.75 -9.98 -55.55
N ILE A 550 -18.69 -9.17 -55.63
CA ILE A 550 -18.02 -8.57 -54.46
C ILE A 550 -18.97 -7.64 -53.72
N GLU A 551 -19.62 -6.72 -54.41
CA GLU A 551 -20.56 -5.76 -53.82
C GLU A 551 -21.74 -6.45 -53.14
N LYS A 552 -22.30 -7.49 -53.78
CA LYS A 552 -23.38 -8.28 -53.19
C LYS A 552 -22.96 -8.94 -51.87
N ARG A 553 -21.75 -9.49 -51.79
CA ARG A 553 -21.22 -10.11 -50.55
C ARG A 553 -20.92 -9.07 -49.47
N LYS A 554 -20.36 -7.91 -49.83
CA LYS A 554 -20.12 -6.79 -48.90
C LYS A 554 -21.43 -6.24 -48.33
N ASN A 555 -22.44 -6.03 -49.16
CA ASN A 555 -23.75 -5.56 -48.72
C ASN A 555 -24.47 -6.56 -47.81
N CYS A 556 -24.33 -7.87 -48.07
CA CYS A 556 -24.85 -8.91 -47.20
C CYS A 556 -24.20 -8.87 -45.80
N LEU A 557 -22.88 -8.70 -45.72
CA LEU A 557 -22.16 -8.55 -44.45
C LEU A 557 -22.61 -7.32 -43.66
N ILE A 558 -22.71 -6.17 -44.33
CA ILE A 558 -23.15 -4.92 -43.70
C ILE A 558 -24.59 -5.05 -43.17
N THR A 559 -25.48 -5.66 -43.95
CA THR A 559 -26.88 -5.88 -43.56
C THR A 559 -26.98 -6.81 -42.34
N ASN A 560 -26.19 -7.88 -42.31
CA ASN A 560 -26.16 -8.81 -41.18
C ASN A 560 -25.60 -8.15 -39.91
N PHE A 561 -24.57 -7.31 -40.06
CA PHE A 561 -24.01 -6.53 -38.94
C PHE A 561 -25.03 -5.54 -38.35
N ILE A 562 -25.74 -4.80 -39.21
CA ILE A 562 -26.77 -3.83 -38.78
C ILE A 562 -27.95 -4.54 -38.11
N LYS A 563 -28.38 -5.71 -38.60
CA LYS A 563 -29.43 -6.51 -37.96
C LYS A 563 -29.03 -6.97 -36.56
N LYS A 564 -27.80 -7.49 -36.38
CA LYS A 564 -27.30 -7.93 -35.05
C LYS A 564 -27.26 -6.78 -34.02
N GLN A 565 -26.84 -5.58 -34.42
CA GLN A 565 -26.84 -4.41 -33.51
C GLN A 565 -28.24 -3.95 -33.07
N LYS A 566 -29.28 -4.25 -33.84
CA LYS A 566 -30.67 -3.91 -33.46
C LYS A 566 -31.28 -4.91 -32.49
N THR A 567 -30.92 -6.19 -32.59
CA THR A 567 -31.32 -7.22 -31.63
C THR A 567 -30.65 -7.02 -30.27
N ASP A 568 -29.36 -6.66 -30.22
CA ASP A 568 -28.64 -6.39 -28.95
C ASP A 568 -29.11 -5.15 -28.19
N LYS A 569 -30.01 -4.33 -28.75
CA LYS A 569 -30.59 -3.15 -28.10
C LYS A 569 -32.00 -3.38 -27.51
N ASN A 570 -32.63 -4.51 -27.81
CA ASN A 570 -34.00 -4.82 -27.41
C ASN A 570 -34.10 -5.97 -26.37
N ASP A 571 -32.99 -6.56 -25.97
CA ASP A 571 -32.84 -7.42 -24.78
C ASP A 571 -32.01 -6.67 -23.73
#